data_AF-A0A158ENR2-F1
#
_entry.id   AF-A0A158ENR2-F1
#
_cell.length_a   1.000
_cell.length_b   1.000
_cell.length_c   1.000
_cell.angle_alpha   90.00
_cell.angle_beta   90.00
_cell.angle_gamma   90.00
#
_symmetry.space_group_name_H-M   'P 1'
#
loop_
_entity.id
_entity.type
_entity.pdbx_description
1 polymer ?
#
loop_
_entity_poly.entity_id
_entity_poly.type
_entity_poly.pdbx_seq_one_letter_code
_entity_poly.pdbx_strand_id
1 'polypeptide(L)'
;MDEAATYRDQMLQSAGATVIPVWECGRGHHWDTALDIAQNVRCMNCASERMTLETKRLREVARVRGGMLLSSSYVDAATPLRWQCAYGHVWEARSDAASRRWCAECARTVFAAYR
;
A
#
# COMPACT_ATOMS: atom_id res chain seq x y z
N MET A 1 1.77 -37.43 -21.90
CA MET A 1 1.18 -36.25 -21.22
C MET A 1 0.43 -36.64 -19.94
N ASP A 2 0.06 -37.91 -19.74
CA ASP A 2 -0.57 -38.40 -18.50
C ASP A 2 0.39 -38.80 -17.36
N GLU A 3 1.70 -38.89 -17.62
CA GLU A 3 2.69 -39.25 -16.59
C GLU A 3 2.94 -38.14 -15.57
N ALA A 4 2.71 -36.87 -15.92
CA ALA A 4 2.88 -35.73 -15.00
C ALA A 4 1.73 -35.59 -13.98
N ALA A 5 0.55 -36.16 -14.27
CA ALA A 5 -0.58 -36.20 -13.34
C ALA A 5 -0.37 -37.27 -12.26
N THR A 6 0.17 -38.41 -12.66
CA THR A 6 0.44 -39.55 -11.77
C THR A 6 1.51 -39.24 -10.71
N TYR A 7 2.47 -38.35 -11.02
CA TYR A 7 3.49 -37.90 -10.07
C TYR A 7 2.93 -37.05 -8.91
N ARG A 8 1.88 -36.24 -9.14
CA ARG A 8 1.22 -35.47 -8.08
C ARG A 8 0.43 -36.36 -7.13
N ASP A 9 -0.26 -37.37 -7.66
CA ASP A 9 -1.03 -38.31 -6.85
C ASP A 9 -0.14 -39.23 -6.00
N GLN A 10 1.03 -39.60 -6.51
CA GLN A 10 1.98 -40.44 -5.77
C GLN A 10 2.67 -39.71 -4.60
N MET A 11 2.82 -38.38 -4.66
CA MET A 11 3.40 -37.59 -3.57
C MET A 11 2.47 -37.38 -2.36
N LEU A 12 1.17 -37.69 -2.51
CA LEU A 12 0.20 -37.59 -1.42
C LEU A 12 0.20 -38.77 -0.45
N GLN A 13 0.93 -39.86 -0.75
CA GLN A 13 0.81 -41.13 -0.02
C GLN A 13 2.03 -41.58 0.80
N SER A 14 3.08 -40.77 0.96
CA SER A 14 4.21 -41.21 1.80
C SER A 14 4.89 -40.09 2.60
N ALA A 15 4.65 -40.15 3.90
CA ALA A 15 5.50 -39.71 5.01
C ALA A 15 5.74 -38.19 5.21
N GLY A 16 5.02 -37.62 6.18
CA GLY A 16 5.63 -36.71 7.17
C GLY A 16 5.97 -35.28 6.73
N ALA A 17 5.36 -34.75 5.67
CA ALA A 17 5.40 -33.32 5.41
C ALA A 17 4.32 -32.65 6.26
N THR A 18 4.70 -31.77 7.19
CA THR A 18 3.78 -30.85 7.84
C THR A 18 3.09 -30.04 6.74
N VAL A 19 1.85 -30.41 6.40
CA VAL A 19 1.00 -29.62 5.51
C VAL A 19 0.74 -28.33 6.28
N ILE A 20 1.47 -27.27 5.96
CA ILE A 20 1.19 -25.95 6.49
C ILE A 20 -0.12 -25.53 5.81
N PRO A 21 -1.24 -25.41 6.55
CA PRO A 21 -2.46 -24.95 5.91
C PRO A 21 -2.22 -23.52 5.39
N VAL A 22 -2.75 -23.20 4.21
CA VAL A 22 -2.62 -21.88 3.60
C VAL A 22 -4.00 -21.23 3.66
N TRP A 23 -4.06 -20.01 4.19
CA TRP A 23 -5.30 -19.24 4.18
C TRP A 23 -5.52 -18.63 2.80
N GLU A 24 -6.73 -18.76 2.25
CA GLU A 24 -7.18 -18.06 1.05
C GLU A 24 -8.25 -17.03 1.44
N CYS A 25 -8.14 -15.81 0.91
CA CYS A 25 -9.21 -14.81 1.01
C CYS A 25 -10.06 -14.78 -0.25
N GLY A 26 -11.28 -14.21 -0.20
CA GLY A 26 -12.15 -14.02 -1.37
C GLY A 26 -11.60 -13.13 -2.50
N ARG A 27 -10.37 -12.63 -2.39
CA ARG A 27 -9.62 -11.97 -3.47
C ARG A 27 -8.50 -12.83 -4.06
N GLY A 28 -8.41 -14.11 -3.67
CA GLY A 28 -7.40 -15.07 -4.17
C GLY A 28 -6.00 -14.91 -3.58
N HIS A 29 -5.83 -14.13 -2.51
CA HIS A 29 -4.54 -14.04 -1.81
C HIS A 29 -4.35 -15.18 -0.83
N HIS A 30 -3.13 -15.72 -0.81
CA HIS A 30 -2.70 -16.85 0.01
C HIS A 30 -1.67 -16.44 1.06
N TRP A 31 -1.80 -16.85 2.32
CA TRP A 31 -0.78 -16.61 3.36
C TRP A 31 -0.67 -17.75 4.37
N ASP A 32 0.46 -17.80 5.07
CA ASP A 32 0.81 -18.86 6.02
C ASP A 32 -0.06 -18.84 7.30
N THR A 33 -0.46 -20.02 7.76
CA THR A 33 -1.24 -20.25 9.00
C THR A 33 -0.39 -20.31 10.27
N ALA A 34 0.93 -20.46 10.17
CA ALA A 34 1.85 -20.51 11.32
C ALA A 34 1.88 -19.19 12.12
N LEU A 35 1.26 -18.14 11.61
CA LEU A 35 1.03 -16.88 12.32
C LEU A 35 -0.26 -16.99 13.16
N ASP A 36 -0.11 -17.53 14.38
CA ASP A 36 -1.16 -17.55 15.39
C ASP A 36 -1.43 -16.12 15.89
N ILE A 37 -2.33 -15.42 15.21
CA ILE A 37 -2.89 -14.15 15.68
C ILE A 37 -4.39 -14.33 15.75
N ALA A 38 -4.81 -15.02 16.81
CA ALA A 38 -6.18 -14.96 17.29
C ALA A 38 -6.65 -13.49 17.34
N GLN A 39 -7.85 -13.29 16.80
CA GLN A 39 -8.69 -12.08 16.82
C GLN A 39 -8.59 -11.15 15.59
N ASN A 40 -9.60 -11.30 14.72
CA ASN A 40 -10.05 -10.38 13.67
C ASN A 40 -9.10 -10.21 12.45
N VAL A 41 -8.66 -11.32 11.86
CA VAL A 41 -7.72 -11.34 10.73
C VAL A 41 -8.38 -10.87 9.42
N ARG A 42 -8.04 -9.65 9.00
CA ARG A 42 -8.14 -9.22 7.60
C ARG A 42 -6.91 -9.75 6.87
N CYS A 43 -7.08 -10.40 5.71
CA CYS A 43 -5.96 -10.92 4.91
C CYS A 43 -4.81 -9.90 4.82
N MET A 44 -3.61 -10.30 5.26
CA MET A 44 -2.45 -9.39 5.36
C MET A 44 -1.98 -8.94 3.98
N ASN A 45 -2.02 -9.82 2.98
CA ASN A 45 -1.73 -9.46 1.59
C ASN A 45 -2.71 -8.41 1.06
N CYS A 46 -4.01 -8.57 1.38
CA CYS A 46 -5.03 -7.57 1.09
C CYS A 46 -4.78 -6.23 1.79
N ALA A 47 -4.09 -6.21 2.93
CA ALA A 47 -3.72 -4.99 3.64
C ALA A 47 -2.49 -4.33 3.00
N SER A 48 -1.45 -5.08 2.70
CA SER A 48 -0.25 -4.60 2.01
C SER A 48 -0.57 -4.06 0.60
N GLU A 49 -1.45 -4.74 -0.14
CA GLU A 49 -1.95 -4.29 -1.43
C GLU A 49 -2.66 -2.94 -1.30
N ARG A 50 -3.50 -2.76 -0.26
CA ARG A 50 -4.22 -1.51 0.01
C ARG A 50 -3.26 -0.35 0.26
N MET A 51 -2.21 -0.56 1.06
CA MET A 51 -1.18 0.45 1.33
C MET A 51 -0.45 0.86 0.04
N THR A 52 -0.14 -0.13 -0.79
CA THR A 52 0.49 0.11 -2.10
C THR A 52 -0.43 0.92 -3.02
N LEU A 53 -1.71 0.57 -3.08
CA LEU A 53 -2.71 1.28 -3.87
C LEU A 53 -2.91 2.71 -3.39
N GLU A 54 -2.99 2.94 -2.08
CA GLU A 54 -3.08 4.28 -1.51
C GLU A 54 -1.83 5.11 -1.82
N THR A 55 -0.63 4.53 -1.71
CA THR A 55 0.61 5.22 -2.12
C THR A 55 0.53 5.67 -3.59
N LYS A 56 0.06 4.80 -4.49
CA LYS A 56 -0.14 5.16 -5.91
C LYS A 56 -1.16 6.29 -6.08
N ARG A 57 -2.29 6.22 -5.37
CA ARG A 57 -3.32 7.26 -5.38
C ARG A 57 -2.79 8.62 -4.91
N LEU A 58 -1.99 8.63 -3.85
CA LEU A 58 -1.40 9.87 -3.32
C LEU A 58 -0.37 10.49 -4.28
N ARG A 59 0.43 9.65 -4.97
CA ARG A 59 1.31 10.13 -6.05
C ARG A 59 0.52 10.79 -7.17
N GLU A 60 -0.61 10.20 -7.57
CA GLU A 60 -1.48 10.77 -8.59
C GLU A 60 -2.08 12.12 -8.17
N VAL A 61 -2.53 12.24 -6.91
CA VAL A 61 -3.00 13.51 -6.35
C VAL A 61 -1.92 14.58 -6.42
N ALA A 62 -0.66 14.23 -6.11
CA ALA A 62 0.45 15.16 -6.22
C ALA A 62 0.68 15.59 -7.67
N ARG A 63 0.70 14.63 -8.59
CA ARG A 63 0.89 14.86 -10.03
C ARG A 63 -0.18 15.79 -10.61
N VAL A 64 -1.46 15.57 -10.30
CA VAL A 64 -2.58 16.41 -10.77
C VAL A 64 -2.43 17.86 -10.30
N ARG A 65 -1.82 18.08 -9.14
CA ARG A 65 -1.52 19.42 -8.60
C ARG A 65 -0.17 19.98 -9.06
N GLY A 66 0.46 19.34 -10.04
CA GLY A 66 1.79 19.71 -10.56
C GLY A 66 2.94 19.46 -9.59
N GLY A 67 2.71 18.70 -8.52
CA GLY A 67 3.70 18.36 -7.50
C GLY A 67 4.10 16.89 -7.50
N MET A 68 4.82 16.48 -6.46
CA MET A 68 5.31 15.11 -6.26
C MET A 68 5.15 14.67 -4.80
N LEU A 69 4.89 13.38 -4.60
CA LEU A 69 5.02 12.74 -3.29
C LEU A 69 6.45 12.20 -3.15
N LEU A 70 7.20 12.72 -2.19
CA LEU A 70 8.61 12.35 -1.96
C LEU A 70 8.76 11.16 -1.02
N SER A 71 7.79 10.91 -0.14
CA SER A 71 7.79 9.71 0.70
C SER A 71 7.68 8.43 -0.15
N SER A 72 8.41 7.39 0.27
CA SER A 72 8.47 6.10 -0.44
C SER A 72 7.15 5.34 -0.39
N SER A 73 6.49 5.30 0.77
CA SER A 73 5.24 4.56 0.99
C SER A 73 4.31 5.26 1.98
N TYR A 74 3.03 4.97 1.83
CA TYR A 74 1.99 5.28 2.82
C TYR A 74 1.94 4.16 3.86
N VAL A 75 1.94 4.54 5.14
CA VAL A 75 1.88 3.61 6.28
C VAL A 75 0.51 3.66 6.93
N ASP A 76 0.04 4.85 7.29
CA ASP A 76 -1.28 5.06 7.87
C ASP A 76 -1.71 6.54 7.70
N ALA A 77 -2.92 6.85 8.17
CA ALA A 77 -3.46 8.20 8.03
C ALA A 77 -2.80 9.21 8.96
N ALA A 78 -2.11 8.74 10.01
CA ALA A 78 -1.51 9.57 11.05
C ALA A 78 -0.09 10.03 10.72
N THR A 79 0.62 9.21 9.96
CA THR A 79 2.01 9.39 9.56
C THR A 79 2.11 10.54 8.55
N PRO A 80 2.86 11.60 8.86
CA PRO A 80 3.15 12.66 7.90
C PRO A 80 3.91 12.12 6.70
N LEU A 81 3.59 12.64 5.52
CA LEU A 81 4.28 12.37 4.27
C LEU A 81 5.00 13.64 3.82
N ARG A 82 6.07 13.47 3.06
CA ARG A 82 6.85 14.56 2.49
C ARG A 82 6.41 14.81 1.05
N TRP A 83 6.07 16.05 0.75
CA TRP A 83 5.48 16.49 -0.53
C TRP A 83 6.33 17.59 -1.16
N GLN A 84 6.19 17.75 -2.47
CA GLN A 84 6.76 18.85 -3.23
C GLN A 84 5.71 19.45 -4.16
N CYS A 85 5.65 20.77 -4.32
CA CYS A 85 4.76 21.42 -5.27
C CYS A 85 5.49 21.75 -6.59
N ALA A 86 4.75 22.25 -7.58
CA ALA A 86 5.29 22.64 -8.89
C ALA A 86 6.41 23.70 -8.81
N TYR A 87 6.38 24.54 -7.77
CA TYR A 87 7.38 25.59 -7.55
C TYR A 87 8.59 25.11 -6.72
N GLY A 88 8.66 23.81 -6.41
CA GLY A 88 9.79 23.20 -5.70
C GLY A 88 9.73 23.26 -4.18
N HIS A 89 8.75 23.95 -3.57
CA HIS A 89 8.59 23.97 -2.11
C HIS A 89 8.33 22.56 -1.57
N VAL A 90 8.99 22.21 -0.48
CA VAL A 90 8.89 20.89 0.16
C VAL A 90 8.32 21.06 1.55
N TRP A 91 7.33 20.23 1.91
CA TRP A 91 6.74 20.25 3.24
C TRP A 91 6.31 18.85 3.70
N GLU A 92 6.13 18.72 5.00
CA GLU A 92 5.57 17.52 5.62
C GLU A 92 4.13 17.76 6.04
N ALA A 93 3.26 16.84 5.65
CA ALA A 93 1.85 16.88 6.01
C ALA A 93 1.23 15.48 5.91
N ARG A 94 0.23 15.22 6.75
CA ARG A 94 -0.66 14.07 6.58
C ARG A 94 -1.39 14.14 5.24
N SER A 95 -1.78 12.99 4.71
CA SER A 95 -2.42 12.90 3.39
C SER A 95 -3.73 13.70 3.29
N ASP A 96 -4.52 13.73 4.36
CA ASP A 96 -5.76 14.51 4.46
C ASP A 96 -5.48 16.02 4.53
N ALA A 97 -4.48 16.43 5.31
CA ALA A 97 -4.05 17.82 5.42
C ALA A 97 -3.53 18.36 4.08
N ALA A 98 -2.61 17.62 3.43
CA ALA A 98 -2.10 17.98 2.11
C ALA A 98 -3.23 18.04 1.06
N SER A 99 -4.23 17.16 1.17
CA SER A 99 -5.39 17.16 0.27
C SER A 99 -6.28 18.39 0.42
N ARG A 100 -6.38 18.97 1.62
CA ARG A 100 -7.19 20.17 1.90
C ARG A 100 -6.41 21.45 1.67
N ARG A 101 -5.14 21.49 2.07
CA ARG A 101 -4.23 22.64 1.95
C ARG A 101 -2.93 22.14 1.36
N TRP A 102 -2.70 22.45 0.08
CA TRP A 102 -1.56 21.94 -0.67
C TRP A 102 -0.24 22.49 -0.17
N CYS A 103 0.18 23.65 -0.68
CA CYS A 103 1.44 24.28 -0.30
C CYS A 103 1.17 25.63 0.36
N ALA A 104 1.55 25.76 1.63
CA ALA A 104 1.36 27.00 2.39
C ALA A 104 2.17 28.16 1.81
N GLU A 105 3.37 27.89 1.27
CA GLU A 105 4.18 28.89 0.59
C GLU A 105 3.51 29.40 -0.68
N CYS A 106 3.02 28.50 -1.54
CA CYS A 106 2.26 28.88 -2.73
C CYS A 106 0.98 29.66 -2.36
N ALA A 107 0.28 29.25 -1.30
CA ALA A 107 -0.89 30.00 -0.84
C ALA A 107 -0.49 31.42 -0.46
N ARG A 108 0.60 31.61 0.30
CA ARG A 108 1.08 32.96 0.66
C ARG A 108 1.52 33.78 -0.55
N THR A 109 2.28 33.20 -1.48
CA THR A 109 2.84 33.94 -2.62
C THR A 109 1.78 34.31 -3.66
N VAL A 110 0.81 33.43 -3.92
CA VAL A 110 -0.30 33.74 -4.84
C VAL A 110 -1.11 34.93 -4.33
N PHE A 111 -1.33 35.06 -3.01
CA PHE A 111 -2.04 36.23 -2.47
C PHE A 111 -1.18 37.50 -2.39
N ALA A 112 0.14 37.38 -2.29
CA ALA A 112 1.04 38.53 -2.25
C ALA A 112 1.18 39.21 -3.63
N ALA A 113 0.99 38.48 -4.73
CA ALA A 113 1.16 39.01 -6.08
C ALA A 113 0.00 39.91 -6.57
N TYR A 114 -1.12 39.97 -5.84
CA TYR A 114 -2.31 40.77 -6.20
C TYR A 114 -2.65 41.86 -5.18
N ARG A 115 -1.77 42.12 -4.20
CA ARG A 115 -1.88 43.23 -3.25
C ARG A 115 -0.89 44.33 -3.64
#